data_AF-A0A6M1ZWF3-F1
#
_entry.id   AF-A0A6M1ZWF3-F1
#
_cell.length_a   1.000
_cell.length_b   1.000
_cell.length_c   1.000
_cell.angle_alpha   90.00
_cell.angle_beta   90.00
_cell.angle_gamma   90.00
#
_symmetry.space_group_name_H-M   'P 1'
#
loop_
_entity.id
_entity.type
_entity.pdbx_description
1 polymer ?
#
loop_
_entity_poly.entity_id
_entity_poly.type
_entity_poly.pdbx_seq_one_letter_code
_entity_poly.pdbx_strand_id
1 'polypeptide(L)'
;MRKWILIVLCLLIPTQVFSQFLEKPRKNKYKYFISVTAMFNQEAPYLKEWIEYHKLIGVEHFYLYNNSSEDHYLEVLQPYVDSGEVDLIDWPSSRSSSWVGAQYVAVDNALEKAKTETRWLAIIDIDEFFVPLEHYSLIDFLEDHEEYGQIVVMWRYYGTSNVEKIPSDKLLIETLLYREEFVPGKVNKSKCIVKPKAVLKGDVHICELIPSYKTAYYNEGLEEYPPIILNHYWTRDIDFLMSVKHERQQRLYKRPWTEKEKEYYQNIYNDVLDDTMLFYEPFLRDAVFGGP
;
A
#
# COMPACT_ATOMS: atom_id res chain seq x y z
N MET A 1 11.48 -31.51 -9.02
CA MET A 1 11.14 -32.35 -7.85
C MET A 1 12.23 -32.26 -6.78
N ARG A 2 12.20 -31.25 -5.92
CA ARG A 2 12.88 -31.21 -4.62
C ARG A 2 12.02 -30.41 -3.65
N LYS A 3 11.13 -31.16 -2.98
CA LYS A 3 10.57 -30.99 -1.63
C LYS A 3 10.37 -29.55 -1.11
N TRP A 4 9.16 -29.04 -1.34
CA TRP A 4 8.51 -28.11 -0.41
C TRP A 4 7.91 -28.94 0.73
N ILE A 5 8.65 -29.05 1.84
CA ILE A 5 8.09 -29.38 3.15
C ILE A 5 8.62 -28.30 4.08
N LEU A 6 7.85 -27.23 4.18
CA LEU A 6 7.88 -26.24 5.27
C LEU A 6 6.45 -25.75 5.52
N ILE A 7 5.49 -26.68 5.44
CA ILE A 7 4.18 -26.54 6.05
C ILE A 7 4.24 -27.36 7.33
N VAL A 8 3.78 -26.76 8.44
CA VAL A 8 3.87 -27.22 9.84
C VAL A 8 5.15 -26.80 10.57
N LEU A 9 5.28 -25.50 10.84
CA LEU A 9 5.93 -24.97 12.05
C LEU A 9 5.37 -23.59 12.48
N CYS A 10 4.14 -23.22 12.09
CA CYS A 10 3.51 -21.95 12.46
C CYS A 10 2.72 -21.96 13.78
N LEU A 11 3.00 -22.90 14.71
CA LEU A 11 2.28 -22.92 16.00
C LEU A 11 3.12 -22.53 17.21
N LEU A 12 4.40 -22.18 17.05
CA LEU A 12 5.23 -21.70 18.16
C LEU A 12 6.31 -20.72 17.69
N ILE A 13 5.92 -19.64 17.00
CA ILE A 13 6.73 -18.42 17.07
C ILE A 13 6.20 -17.68 18.30
N PRO A 14 6.86 -17.78 19.47
CA PRO A 14 6.44 -16.98 20.60
C PRO A 14 6.49 -15.51 20.17
N THR A 15 5.49 -14.74 20.57
CA THR A 15 5.38 -13.28 20.39
C THR A 15 6.69 -12.52 20.61
N GLN A 16 7.62 -13.10 21.38
CA GLN A 16 9.00 -12.65 21.57
C GLN A 16 9.90 -12.57 20.33
N VAL A 17 9.69 -13.39 19.29
CA VAL A 17 10.51 -13.29 18.06
C VAL A 17 10.08 -12.09 17.22
N PHE A 18 8.77 -11.80 17.17
CA PHE A 18 8.24 -10.62 16.48
C PHE A 18 8.64 -9.32 17.22
N SER A 19 8.63 -9.33 18.56
CA SER A 19 9.10 -8.17 19.35
C SER A 19 10.61 -7.90 19.18
N GLN A 20 11.42 -8.93 18.92
CA GLN A 20 12.86 -8.76 18.66
C GLN A 20 13.18 -8.07 17.33
N PHE A 21 12.27 -8.06 16.35
CA PHE A 21 12.44 -7.31 15.10
C PHE A 21 12.19 -5.81 15.27
N LEU A 22 11.46 -5.39 16.31
CA LEU A 22 11.07 -4.00 16.54
C LEU A 22 12.04 -3.23 17.47
N GLU A 23 12.94 -3.92 18.18
CA GLU A 23 13.77 -3.32 19.25
C GLU A 23 15.28 -3.26 18.90
N LYS A 24 15.66 -2.97 17.66
CA LYS A 24 17.03 -2.48 17.42
C LYS A 24 17.08 -1.00 17.82
N PRO A 25 17.96 -0.57 18.76
CA PRO A 25 18.17 0.85 19.02
C PRO A 25 18.80 1.51 17.78
N ARG A 26 17.95 2.18 16.99
CA ARG A 26 18.34 2.82 15.73
C ARG A 26 18.79 4.26 15.99
N LYS A 27 19.96 4.64 15.47
CA LYS A 27 20.40 6.05 15.45
C LYS A 27 19.73 6.78 14.30
N ASN A 28 18.44 7.10 14.44
CA ASN A 28 17.75 7.93 13.45
C ASN A 28 17.91 9.42 13.80
N LYS A 29 18.28 10.24 12.82
CA LYS A 29 18.30 11.72 12.95
C LYS A 29 16.94 12.35 12.62
N TYR A 30 16.06 11.57 12.02
CA TYR A 30 14.71 11.96 11.65
C TYR A 30 13.73 11.58 12.76
N LYS A 31 12.59 12.27 12.80
CA LYS A 31 11.48 11.94 13.72
C LYS A 31 10.92 10.56 13.39
N TYR A 32 10.83 10.26 12.09
CA TYR A 32 10.37 8.98 11.54
C TYR A 32 11.41 8.46 10.54
N PHE A 33 11.70 7.17 10.58
CA PHE A 33 12.49 6.46 9.58
C PHE A 33 11.65 6.29 8.30
N ILE A 34 10.42 5.81 8.42
CA ILE A 34 9.52 5.72 7.27
C ILE A 34 8.13 6.26 7.59
N SER A 35 7.63 7.07 6.66
CA SER A 35 6.25 7.55 6.65
C SER A 35 5.58 7.16 5.33
N VAL A 36 4.25 7.17 5.30
CA VAL A 36 3.46 6.99 4.08
C VAL A 36 2.66 8.26 3.80
N THR A 37 2.45 8.59 2.52
CA THR A 37 1.46 9.58 2.09
C THR A 37 0.45 8.95 1.13
N ALA A 38 -0.83 9.30 1.31
CA ALA A 38 -1.91 8.87 0.44
C ALA A 38 -3.03 9.93 0.36
N MET A 39 -3.70 10.03 -0.78
CA MET A 39 -4.93 10.82 -0.94
C MET A 39 -6.11 9.87 -1.14
N PHE A 40 -7.18 10.05 -0.38
CA PHE A 40 -8.29 9.09 -0.33
C PHE A 40 -9.67 9.77 -0.48
N ASN A 41 -10.66 8.98 -0.90
CA ASN A 41 -12.04 9.41 -1.12
C ASN A 41 -12.96 8.19 -0.99
N GLN A 42 -13.83 8.20 0.03
CA GLN A 42 -14.71 7.07 0.39
C GLN A 42 -13.94 5.73 0.58
N GLU A 43 -12.94 5.72 1.46
CA GLU A 43 -12.10 4.53 1.72
C GLU A 43 -12.19 4.05 3.19
N ALA A 44 -13.14 4.57 3.99
CA ALA A 44 -13.26 4.23 5.42
C ALA A 44 -13.21 2.73 5.74
N PRO A 45 -13.86 1.83 4.96
CA PRO A 45 -13.81 0.39 5.22
C PRO A 45 -12.40 -0.22 5.17
N TYR A 46 -11.46 0.40 4.46
CA TYR A 46 -10.12 -0.15 4.22
C TYR A 46 -9.02 0.56 5.02
N LEU A 47 -9.29 1.77 5.53
CA LEU A 47 -8.27 2.60 6.20
C LEU A 47 -7.64 1.89 7.41
N LYS A 48 -8.45 1.23 8.26
CA LYS A 48 -7.94 0.60 9.48
C LYS A 48 -6.97 -0.54 9.17
N GLU A 49 -7.38 -1.49 8.33
CA GLU A 49 -6.53 -2.61 7.91
C GLU A 49 -5.26 -2.11 7.22
N TRP A 50 -5.39 -1.12 6.33
CA TRP A 50 -4.25 -0.55 5.61
C TRP A 50 -3.26 0.14 6.55
N ILE A 51 -3.72 0.92 7.54
CA ILE A 51 -2.85 1.56 8.54
C ILE A 51 -2.15 0.51 9.41
N GLU A 52 -2.90 -0.42 9.99
CA GLU A 52 -2.33 -1.44 10.89
C GLU A 52 -1.35 -2.36 10.17
N TYR A 53 -1.61 -2.71 8.90
CA TYR A 53 -0.66 -3.47 8.10
C TYR A 53 0.64 -2.70 7.89
N HIS A 54 0.56 -1.43 7.48
CA HIS A 54 1.76 -0.64 7.21
C HIS A 54 2.56 -0.40 8.50
N LYS A 55 1.89 -0.22 9.65
CA LYS A 55 2.55 -0.21 10.97
C LYS A 55 3.26 -1.52 11.27
N LEU A 56 2.61 -2.66 11.00
CA LEU A 56 3.16 -3.98 11.24
C LEU A 56 4.49 -4.21 10.50
N ILE A 57 4.64 -3.68 9.29
CA ILE A 57 5.88 -3.75 8.51
C ILE A 57 6.85 -2.58 8.78
N GLY A 58 6.53 -1.68 9.72
CA GLY A 58 7.44 -0.67 10.24
C GLY A 58 7.16 0.77 9.81
N VAL A 59 6.03 1.11 9.20
CA VAL A 59 5.64 2.50 8.96
C VAL A 59 5.31 3.19 10.28
N GLU A 60 5.90 4.36 10.52
CA GLU A 60 5.80 5.07 11.80
C GLU A 60 4.85 6.27 11.76
N HIS A 61 4.57 6.83 10.57
CA HIS A 61 3.72 8.01 10.43
C HIS A 61 2.98 8.05 9.08
N PHE A 62 1.81 8.68 9.07
CA PHE A 62 0.94 8.74 7.89
C PHE A 62 0.49 10.18 7.61
N TYR A 63 0.78 10.67 6.41
CA TYR A 63 0.26 11.92 5.88
C TYR A 63 -0.95 11.61 4.98
N LEU A 64 -2.17 11.75 5.52
CA LEU A 64 -3.40 11.36 4.82
C LEU A 64 -4.19 12.57 4.36
N TYR A 65 -4.47 12.63 3.05
CA TYR A 65 -5.17 13.74 2.41
C TYR A 65 -6.61 13.33 2.09
N ASN A 66 -7.56 13.81 2.87
CA ASN A 66 -8.98 13.55 2.63
C ASN A 66 -9.48 14.40 1.46
N ASN A 67 -9.91 13.77 0.37
CA ASN A 67 -10.49 14.45 -0.77
C ASN A 67 -12.02 14.37 -0.71
N SER A 68 -12.63 15.16 0.17
CA SER A 68 -14.09 15.30 0.26
C SER A 68 -14.81 13.96 0.48
N SER A 69 -14.30 13.13 1.39
CA SER A 69 -14.99 11.91 1.81
C SER A 69 -16.27 12.25 2.59
N GLU A 70 -17.31 11.44 2.40
CA GLU A 70 -18.64 11.58 3.03
C GLU A 70 -18.99 10.36 3.89
N ASP A 71 -18.13 9.34 3.89
CA ASP A 71 -18.25 8.17 4.76
C ASP A 71 -17.73 8.47 6.17
N HIS A 72 -17.67 7.44 7.02
CA HIS A 72 -17.27 7.55 8.41
C HIS A 72 -15.73 7.55 8.60
N TYR A 73 -14.96 8.03 7.62
CA TYR A 73 -13.49 8.01 7.66
C TYR A 73 -12.91 8.70 8.91
N LEU A 74 -13.57 9.75 9.40
CA LEU A 74 -13.10 10.47 10.58
C LEU A 74 -13.19 9.60 11.84
N GLU A 75 -14.26 8.82 11.99
CA GLU A 75 -14.40 7.86 13.10
C GLU A 75 -13.28 6.82 13.07
N VAL A 76 -12.94 6.32 11.88
CA VAL A 76 -11.87 5.34 11.69
C VAL A 76 -10.49 5.95 11.97
N LEU A 77 -10.24 7.19 11.55
CA LEU A 77 -8.93 7.84 11.66
C LEU A 77 -8.68 8.53 13.00
N GLN A 78 -9.73 8.90 13.74
CA GLN A 78 -9.60 9.70 14.97
C GLN A 78 -8.62 9.11 15.99
N PRO A 79 -8.62 7.79 16.28
CA PRO A 79 -7.66 7.21 17.22
C PRO A 79 -6.19 7.43 16.81
N TYR A 80 -5.91 7.37 15.50
CA TYR A 80 -4.56 7.56 14.95
C TYR A 80 -4.15 9.03 14.88
N VAL A 81 -5.12 9.93 14.72
CA VAL A 81 -4.90 11.37 14.83
C VAL A 81 -4.58 11.75 16.27
N ASP A 82 -5.34 11.21 17.23
CA ASP A 82 -5.16 11.48 18.66
C ASP A 82 -3.83 10.92 19.19
N SER A 83 -3.36 9.77 18.68
CA SER A 83 -2.05 9.20 19.02
C SER A 83 -0.87 9.91 18.33
N GLY A 84 -1.15 10.74 17.32
CA GLY A 84 -0.13 11.44 16.54
C GLY A 84 0.54 10.58 15.46
N GLU A 85 -0.03 9.40 15.13
CA GLU A 85 0.41 8.52 14.03
C GLU A 85 -0.07 9.02 12.66
N VAL A 86 -1.20 9.75 12.61
CA VAL A 86 -1.80 10.28 11.37
C VAL A 86 -1.88 11.81 11.42
N ASP A 87 -1.28 12.46 10.44
CA ASP A 87 -1.65 13.82 10.03
C ASP A 87 -2.79 13.74 9.02
N LEU A 88 -4.00 14.12 9.44
CA LEU A 88 -5.17 14.19 8.57
C LEU A 88 -5.34 15.60 8.00
N ILE A 89 -5.23 15.73 6.67
CA ILE A 89 -5.32 17.01 5.96
C ILE A 89 -6.57 17.05 5.08
N ASP A 90 -7.42 18.07 5.27
CA ASP A 90 -8.52 18.35 4.34
C ASP A 90 -7.99 18.88 2.99
N TRP A 91 -8.31 18.15 1.92
CA TRP A 91 -7.71 18.32 0.61
C TRP A 91 -8.72 18.17 -0.55
N PRO A 92 -9.77 19.02 -0.62
CA PRO A 92 -10.79 18.92 -1.66
C PRO A 92 -10.22 19.17 -3.07
N SER A 93 -10.68 18.38 -4.05
CA SER A 93 -10.24 18.48 -5.46
C SER A 93 -10.54 19.84 -6.10
N SER A 94 -11.43 20.66 -5.52
CA SER A 94 -11.68 22.05 -5.94
C SER A 94 -10.44 22.94 -5.89
N ARG A 95 -9.38 22.51 -5.20
CA ARG A 95 -8.05 23.13 -5.20
C ARG A 95 -7.24 22.89 -6.49
N SER A 96 -7.74 22.04 -7.39
CA SER A 96 -7.09 21.68 -8.66
C SER A 96 -8.12 21.52 -9.80
N SER A 97 -7.63 21.38 -11.03
CA SER A 97 -8.48 21.19 -12.22
C SER A 97 -8.98 19.75 -12.38
N SER A 98 -8.42 18.79 -11.64
CA SER A 98 -8.77 17.37 -11.70
C SER A 98 -8.31 16.60 -10.45
N TRP A 99 -8.85 15.40 -10.25
CA TRP A 99 -8.40 14.46 -9.21
C TRP A 99 -6.88 14.20 -9.27
N VAL A 100 -6.37 13.91 -10.47
CA VAL A 100 -4.94 13.66 -10.70
C VAL A 100 -4.10 14.89 -10.35
N GLY A 101 -4.56 16.08 -10.73
CA GLY A 101 -3.91 17.33 -10.35
C GLY A 101 -3.91 17.54 -8.83
N ALA A 102 -5.00 17.20 -8.12
CA ALA A 102 -5.07 17.29 -6.66
C ALA A 102 -4.10 16.31 -5.98
N GLN A 103 -3.94 15.11 -6.53
CA GLN A 103 -2.95 14.12 -6.04
C GLN A 103 -1.52 14.63 -6.15
N TYR A 104 -1.11 15.19 -7.29
CA TYR A 104 0.26 15.70 -7.44
C TYR A 104 0.57 16.81 -6.42
N VAL A 105 -0.34 17.75 -6.19
CA VAL A 105 -0.13 18.83 -5.20
C VAL A 105 -0.17 18.28 -3.77
N ALA A 106 -0.96 17.23 -3.50
CA ALA A 106 -0.92 16.53 -2.21
C ALA A 106 0.46 15.90 -1.94
N VAL A 107 1.01 15.22 -2.95
CA VAL A 107 2.36 14.62 -2.88
C VAL A 107 3.42 15.69 -2.65
N ASP A 108 3.38 16.82 -3.37
CA ASP A 108 4.32 17.92 -3.14
C ASP A 108 4.21 18.49 -1.72
N ASN A 109 3.00 18.60 -1.17
CA ASN A 109 2.78 19.04 0.21
C ASN A 109 3.35 18.04 1.22
N ALA A 110 3.13 16.74 0.99
CA ALA A 110 3.64 15.68 1.85
C ALA A 110 5.16 15.63 1.82
N LEU A 111 5.77 15.75 0.63
CA LEU A 111 7.22 15.81 0.46
C LEU A 111 7.83 16.97 1.24
N GLU A 112 7.21 18.16 1.21
CA GLU A 112 7.72 19.31 1.93
C GLU A 112 7.68 19.12 3.45
N LYS A 113 6.59 18.56 4.00
CA LYS A 113 6.50 18.18 5.42
C LYS A 113 7.54 17.11 5.78
N ALA A 114 7.63 16.06 4.96
CA ALA A 114 8.49 14.91 5.20
C ALA A 114 9.99 15.24 5.10
N LYS A 115 10.41 16.28 4.35
CA LYS A 115 11.82 16.68 4.20
C LYS A 115 12.55 16.90 5.51
N THR A 116 11.87 17.40 6.55
CA THR A 116 12.48 17.67 7.86
C THR A 116 12.26 16.55 8.87
N GLU A 117 11.19 15.76 8.71
CA GLU A 117 10.74 14.82 9.73
C GLU A 117 11.03 13.36 9.40
N THR A 118 11.11 13.01 8.12
CA THR A 118 11.04 11.63 7.63
C THR A 118 12.29 11.27 6.80
N ARG A 119 12.88 10.10 7.04
CA ARG A 119 14.01 9.59 6.24
C ARG A 119 13.54 9.10 4.86
N TRP A 120 12.52 8.25 4.83
CA TRP A 120 11.90 7.67 3.64
C TRP A 120 10.39 7.91 3.62
N LEU A 121 9.85 8.38 2.51
CA LEU A 121 8.41 8.59 2.31
C LEU A 121 7.92 7.64 1.22
N ALA A 122 7.02 6.73 1.59
CA ALA A 122 6.26 5.92 0.65
C ALA A 122 5.09 6.73 0.07
N ILE A 123 4.95 6.75 -1.26
CA ILE A 123 3.87 7.41 -1.98
C ILE A 123 3.00 6.31 -2.59
N ILE A 124 1.89 5.97 -1.94
CA ILE A 124 0.99 4.86 -2.31
C ILE A 124 -0.48 5.23 -2.10
N ASP A 125 -1.38 4.44 -2.69
CA ASP A 125 -2.82 4.54 -2.55
C ASP A 125 -3.35 3.57 -1.47
N ILE A 126 -4.59 3.77 -1.01
CA ILE A 126 -5.21 2.95 0.08
C ILE A 126 -5.45 1.48 -0.34
N ASP A 127 -5.35 1.17 -1.64
CA ASP A 127 -5.43 -0.21 -2.16
C ASP A 127 -4.08 -0.89 -2.38
N GLU A 128 -2.99 -0.31 -1.88
CA GLU A 128 -1.64 -0.77 -2.17
C GLU A 128 -0.88 -1.15 -0.91
N PHE A 129 -0.22 -2.31 -0.97
CA PHE A 129 0.47 -2.94 0.16
C PHE A 129 1.88 -3.34 -0.25
N PHE A 130 2.89 -2.68 0.32
CA PHE A 130 4.27 -3.13 0.17
C PHE A 130 4.49 -4.43 0.95
N VAL A 131 5.17 -5.41 0.35
CA VAL A 131 5.49 -6.67 1.02
C VAL A 131 7.00 -6.91 0.92
N PRO A 132 7.76 -6.67 2.00
CA PRO A 132 9.19 -6.98 2.05
C PRO A 132 9.36 -8.51 2.21
N LEU A 133 9.72 -9.20 1.12
CA LEU A 133 9.79 -10.66 1.09
C LEU A 133 11.06 -11.21 1.75
N GLU A 134 12.14 -10.43 1.80
CA GLU A 134 13.41 -10.87 2.41
C GLU A 134 13.54 -10.52 3.91
N HIS A 135 12.99 -9.37 4.33
CA HIS A 135 13.23 -8.82 5.66
C HIS A 135 12.00 -8.76 6.57
N TYR A 136 10.79 -9.03 6.06
CA TYR A 136 9.50 -8.86 6.75
C TYR A 136 9.24 -7.45 7.36
N SER A 137 10.18 -6.52 7.20
CA SER A 137 10.13 -5.13 7.64
C SER A 137 10.63 -4.22 6.51
N LEU A 138 9.89 -3.14 6.25
CA LEU A 138 10.32 -2.09 5.34
C LEU A 138 11.55 -1.36 5.85
N ILE A 139 11.71 -1.23 7.17
CA ILE A 139 12.86 -0.52 7.72
C ILE A 139 14.14 -1.29 7.41
N ASP A 140 14.18 -2.58 7.72
CA ASP A 140 15.36 -3.42 7.47
C ASP A 140 15.66 -3.49 5.96
N PHE A 141 14.64 -3.61 5.10
CA PHE A 141 14.81 -3.50 3.66
C PHE A 141 15.44 -2.15 3.27
N LEU A 142 14.92 -1.02 3.77
CA LEU A 142 15.41 0.32 3.37
C LEU A 142 16.80 0.66 3.93
N GLU A 143 17.18 0.11 5.09
CA GLU A 143 18.54 0.24 5.63
C GLU A 143 19.59 -0.35 4.68
N ASP A 144 19.26 -1.45 3.99
CA ASP A 144 20.12 -2.09 2.99
C ASP A 144 20.14 -1.35 1.63
N HIS A 145 19.33 -0.31 1.46
CA HIS A 145 19.19 0.45 0.20
C HIS A 145 19.50 1.95 0.39
N GLU A 146 20.33 2.28 1.38
CA GLU A 146 20.66 3.64 1.76
C GLU A 146 21.49 4.44 0.71
N GLU A 147 22.02 3.79 -0.31
CA GLU A 147 22.66 4.44 -1.46
C GLU A 147 21.67 5.06 -2.47
N TYR A 148 20.40 4.62 -2.45
CA TYR A 148 19.37 5.10 -3.37
C TYR A 148 18.63 6.31 -2.82
N GLY A 149 18.17 7.19 -3.72
CA GLY A 149 17.24 8.27 -3.40
C GLY A 149 15.78 7.86 -3.57
N GLN A 150 15.53 6.79 -4.32
CA GLN A 150 14.21 6.28 -4.63
C GLN A 150 14.26 4.77 -4.88
N ILE A 151 13.23 4.09 -4.42
CA ILE A 151 12.93 2.72 -4.76
C ILE A 151 11.58 2.73 -5.47
N VAL A 152 11.54 2.19 -6.68
CA VAL A 152 10.32 2.02 -7.48
C VAL A 152 9.94 0.55 -7.45
N VAL A 153 8.69 0.26 -7.11
CA VAL A 153 8.17 -1.12 -7.06
C VAL A 153 6.95 -1.21 -7.96
N MET A 154 7.00 -2.11 -8.94
CA MET A 154 5.89 -2.33 -9.86
C MET A 154 4.75 -3.08 -9.17
N TRP A 155 3.52 -2.71 -9.51
CA TRP A 155 2.32 -3.35 -9.03
C TRP A 155 2.26 -4.82 -9.40
N ARG A 156 1.68 -5.58 -8.49
CA ARG A 156 1.14 -6.92 -8.69
C ARG A 156 -0.37 -6.81 -8.51
N TYR A 157 -1.13 -6.92 -9.59
CA TYR A 157 -2.57 -6.71 -9.50
C TYR A 157 -3.27 -7.91 -8.88
N TYR A 158 -4.17 -7.63 -7.94
CA TYR A 158 -5.07 -8.61 -7.34
C TYR A 158 -6.48 -8.45 -7.90
N GLY A 159 -7.11 -9.59 -8.15
CA GLY A 159 -8.48 -9.69 -8.60
C GLY A 159 -9.46 -9.77 -7.44
N THR A 160 -10.73 -9.94 -7.80
CA THR A 160 -11.83 -10.08 -6.84
C THR A 160 -11.77 -11.37 -6.04
N SER A 161 -10.91 -12.33 -6.44
CA SER A 161 -10.91 -13.71 -5.94
C SER A 161 -12.28 -14.39 -6.05
N ASN A 162 -13.15 -13.88 -6.93
CA ASN A 162 -14.56 -14.24 -7.04
C ASN A 162 -15.34 -14.10 -5.72
N VAL A 163 -14.92 -13.15 -4.87
CA VAL A 163 -15.59 -12.83 -3.61
C VAL A 163 -16.62 -11.73 -3.87
N GLU A 164 -17.89 -12.04 -3.58
CA GLU A 164 -18.99 -11.08 -3.73
C GLU A 164 -18.80 -9.87 -2.81
N LYS A 165 -18.54 -10.13 -1.53
CA LYS A 165 -18.31 -9.11 -0.51
C LYS A 165 -17.41 -9.65 0.58
N ILE A 166 -16.40 -8.90 0.99
CA ILE A 166 -15.55 -9.27 2.12
C ILE A 166 -16.42 -9.31 3.39
N PRO A 167 -16.44 -10.43 4.14
CA PRO A 167 -17.14 -10.51 5.41
C PRO A 167 -16.63 -9.48 6.40
N SER A 168 -17.51 -8.89 7.21
CA SER A 168 -17.16 -7.82 8.15
C SER A 168 -16.18 -8.24 9.26
N ASP A 169 -16.01 -9.54 9.47
CA ASP A 169 -15.11 -10.17 10.44
C ASP A 169 -13.82 -10.72 9.79
N LYS A 170 -13.56 -10.35 8.53
CA LYS A 170 -12.36 -10.74 7.77
C LYS A 170 -11.62 -9.56 7.20
N LEU A 171 -10.31 -9.72 7.08
CA LEU A 171 -9.41 -8.81 6.39
C LEU A 171 -9.55 -8.95 4.87
N LEU A 172 -9.25 -7.88 4.14
CA LEU A 172 -9.06 -7.91 2.71
C LEU A 172 -7.91 -8.87 2.34
N ILE A 173 -6.78 -8.78 3.03
CA ILE A 173 -5.57 -9.55 2.69
C ILE A 173 -5.71 -11.07 2.90
N GLU A 174 -6.65 -11.51 3.76
CA GLU A 174 -6.92 -12.95 3.98
C GLU A 174 -8.04 -13.49 3.06
N THR A 175 -8.77 -12.58 2.42
CA THR A 175 -9.97 -12.91 1.62
C THR A 175 -9.66 -12.86 0.12
N LEU A 176 -8.87 -11.87 -0.32
CA LEU A 176 -8.53 -11.65 -1.73
C LEU A 176 -7.14 -12.22 -2.04
N LEU A 177 -7.07 -13.52 -2.35
CA LEU A 177 -5.82 -14.26 -2.50
C LEU A 177 -5.41 -14.52 -3.95
N TYR A 178 -6.23 -14.14 -4.92
CA TYR A 178 -5.91 -14.36 -6.33
C TYR A 178 -5.39 -13.08 -7.00
N ARG A 179 -4.33 -13.27 -7.78
CA ARG A 179 -3.63 -12.22 -8.52
C ARG A 179 -3.43 -12.59 -9.97
N GLU A 180 -2.95 -11.62 -10.74
CA GLU A 180 -2.51 -11.85 -12.10
C GLU A 180 -1.31 -12.82 -12.18
N GLU A 181 -1.21 -13.55 -13.29
CA GLU A 181 -0.05 -14.38 -13.59
C GLU A 181 1.19 -13.51 -13.83
N PHE A 182 2.34 -13.97 -13.32
CA PHE A 182 3.62 -13.35 -13.63
C PHE A 182 4.01 -13.68 -15.08
N VAL A 183 4.21 -12.63 -15.89
CA VAL A 183 4.65 -12.76 -17.28
C VAL A 183 6.03 -12.13 -17.43
N PRO A 184 7.08 -12.91 -17.74
CA PRO A 184 8.42 -12.38 -17.94
C PRO A 184 8.44 -11.25 -18.98
N GLY A 185 9.07 -10.12 -18.63
CA GLY A 185 9.16 -8.93 -19.47
C GLY A 185 7.92 -8.02 -19.49
N LYS A 186 6.82 -8.38 -18.82
CA LYS A 186 5.68 -7.48 -18.60
C LYS A 186 6.02 -6.49 -17.49
N VAL A 187 5.95 -5.19 -17.80
CA VAL A 187 6.18 -4.11 -16.83
C VAL A 187 4.84 -3.45 -16.50
N ASN A 188 4.42 -3.58 -15.25
CA ASN A 188 3.24 -2.89 -14.73
C ASN A 188 3.59 -1.45 -14.36
N LYS A 189 2.57 -0.63 -14.05
CA LYS A 189 2.79 0.65 -13.39
C LYS A 189 3.37 0.41 -11.99
N SER A 190 3.86 1.48 -11.38
CA SER A 190 4.61 1.40 -10.13
C SER A 190 4.20 2.47 -9.13
N LYS A 191 4.70 2.31 -7.92
CA LYS A 191 4.79 3.38 -6.92
C LYS A 191 6.22 3.47 -6.41
N CYS A 192 6.46 4.44 -5.55
CA CYS A 192 7.81 4.67 -5.05
C CYS A 192 7.87 4.95 -3.54
N ILE A 193 9.04 4.62 -3.00
CA ILE A 193 9.52 5.04 -1.69
C ILE A 193 10.71 5.96 -1.95
N VAL A 194 10.66 7.19 -1.46
CA VAL A 194 11.66 8.22 -1.78
C VAL A 194 12.30 8.79 -0.52
N LYS A 195 13.56 9.21 -0.62
CA LYS A 195 14.11 10.16 0.35
C LYS A 195 13.54 11.54 0.00
N PRO A 196 12.75 12.19 0.86
CA PRO A 196 12.13 13.48 0.49
C PRO A 196 13.15 14.55 0.09
N LYS A 197 14.36 14.52 0.67
CA LYS A 197 15.47 15.44 0.33
C LYS A 197 16.13 15.14 -1.03
N ALA A 198 15.89 13.98 -1.62
CA ALA A 198 16.41 13.59 -2.93
C ALA A 198 15.47 14.01 -4.07
N VAL A 199 14.22 14.35 -3.77
CA VAL A 199 13.19 14.67 -4.78
C VAL A 199 13.32 16.12 -5.24
N LEU A 200 13.44 16.30 -6.55
CA LEU A 200 13.37 17.58 -7.25
C LEU A 200 11.91 17.96 -7.56
N LYS A 201 11.10 16.99 -8.00
CA LYS A 201 9.67 17.17 -8.30
C LYS A 201 8.89 15.90 -7.96
N GLY A 202 7.76 16.06 -7.25
CA GLY A 202 6.88 14.97 -6.86
C GLY A 202 6.11 14.37 -8.03
N ASP A 203 5.82 13.08 -7.93
CA ASP A 203 4.96 12.32 -8.83
C ASP A 203 4.29 11.19 -8.03
N VAL A 204 3.16 10.67 -8.50
CA VAL A 204 2.42 9.60 -7.81
C VAL A 204 2.97 8.21 -8.10
N HIS A 205 3.80 8.04 -9.14
CA HIS A 205 4.41 6.78 -9.55
C HIS A 205 5.94 6.82 -9.40
N ILE A 206 6.60 7.81 -10.01
CA ILE A 206 8.07 7.93 -10.01
C ILE A 206 8.48 9.40 -9.95
N CYS A 207 9.06 9.82 -8.82
CA CYS A 207 9.51 11.19 -8.63
C CYS A 207 10.76 11.52 -9.47
N GLU A 208 10.88 12.78 -9.84
CA GLU A 208 12.11 13.32 -10.42
C GLU A 208 13.12 13.56 -9.30
N LEU A 209 14.32 12.99 -9.41
CA LEU A 209 15.37 13.14 -8.40
C LEU A 209 16.37 14.23 -8.77
N ILE A 210 17.01 14.79 -7.74
CA ILE A 210 18.23 15.58 -7.88
C ILE A 210 19.30 14.68 -8.55
N PRO A 211 20.03 15.14 -9.60
CA PRO A 211 20.87 14.29 -10.45
C PRO A 211 21.93 13.42 -9.76
N SER A 212 22.33 13.75 -8.54
CA SER A 212 23.30 12.97 -7.75
C SER A 212 22.72 11.70 -7.12
N TYR A 213 21.40 11.57 -7.05
CA TYR A 213 20.71 10.40 -6.49
C TYR A 213 20.35 9.40 -7.57
N LYS A 214 20.22 8.13 -7.15
CA LYS A 214 19.87 7.01 -8.02
C LYS A 214 18.53 6.41 -7.64
N THR A 215 17.90 5.76 -8.60
CA THR A 215 16.67 4.97 -8.42
C THR A 215 16.98 3.48 -8.52
N ALA A 216 16.46 2.69 -7.60
CA ALA A 216 16.36 1.23 -7.73
C ALA A 216 14.98 0.85 -8.24
N TYR A 217 14.89 -0.19 -9.07
CA TYR A 217 13.64 -0.70 -9.63
C TYR A 217 13.46 -2.16 -9.23
N TYR A 218 12.27 -2.52 -8.75
CA TYR A 218 11.90 -3.88 -8.35
C TYR A 218 10.64 -4.32 -9.07
N ASN A 219 10.58 -5.60 -9.42
CA ASN A 219 9.45 -6.22 -10.11
C ASN A 219 9.26 -5.73 -11.57
N GLU A 220 10.35 -5.47 -12.31
CA GLU A 220 10.33 -5.09 -13.74
C GLU A 220 10.01 -6.27 -14.70
N GLY A 221 9.24 -7.25 -14.25
CA GLY A 221 9.01 -8.50 -15.02
C GLY A 221 10.26 -9.39 -15.14
N LEU A 222 11.26 -9.17 -14.29
CA LEU A 222 12.53 -9.94 -14.30
C LEU A 222 12.44 -11.18 -13.41
N GLU A 223 11.79 -11.06 -12.26
CA GLU A 223 11.73 -12.09 -11.22
C GLU A 223 10.32 -12.14 -10.63
N GLU A 224 9.81 -13.35 -10.39
CA GLU A 224 8.49 -13.53 -9.77
C GLU A 224 8.50 -13.19 -8.28
N TYR A 225 9.62 -13.36 -7.57
CA TYR A 225 9.72 -13.06 -6.14
C TYR A 225 10.96 -12.19 -5.86
N PRO A 226 10.92 -10.91 -6.24
CA PRO A 226 11.98 -9.96 -5.91
C PRO A 226 11.99 -9.64 -4.41
N PRO A 227 13.05 -8.97 -3.88
CA PRO A 227 13.14 -8.64 -2.46
C PRO A 227 11.95 -7.89 -1.84
N ILE A 228 11.23 -7.12 -2.66
CA ILE A 228 10.01 -6.39 -2.30
C ILE A 228 9.01 -6.44 -3.45
N ILE A 229 7.72 -6.58 -3.12
CA ILE A 229 6.60 -6.47 -4.05
C ILE A 229 5.61 -5.40 -3.58
N LEU A 230 4.71 -4.99 -4.48
CA LEU A 230 3.62 -4.05 -4.19
C LEU A 230 2.31 -4.65 -4.67
N ASN A 231 1.52 -5.18 -3.75
CA ASN A 231 0.21 -5.75 -4.06
C ASN A 231 -0.78 -4.61 -4.29
N HIS A 232 -1.53 -4.66 -5.40
CA HIS A 232 -2.53 -3.66 -5.76
C HIS A 232 -3.92 -4.26 -5.86
N TYR A 233 -4.74 -4.00 -4.86
CA TYR A 233 -6.13 -4.45 -4.76
C TYR A 233 -7.08 -3.45 -5.42
N TRP A 234 -6.82 -3.11 -6.69
CA TRP A 234 -7.63 -2.12 -7.40
C TRP A 234 -9.10 -2.56 -7.51
N THR A 235 -9.35 -3.85 -7.74
CA THR A 235 -10.68 -4.43 -7.85
C THR A 235 -11.41 -4.49 -6.50
N ARG A 236 -10.70 -4.89 -5.42
CA ARG A 236 -11.26 -5.41 -4.16
C ARG A 236 -12.34 -6.47 -4.45
N ASP A 237 -13.37 -6.60 -3.61
CA ASP A 237 -14.49 -7.50 -3.86
C ASP A 237 -15.42 -7.01 -4.99
N ILE A 238 -16.32 -7.88 -5.44
CA ILE A 238 -17.24 -7.59 -6.54
C ILE A 238 -18.19 -6.43 -6.17
N ASP A 239 -18.69 -6.39 -4.94
CA ASP A 239 -19.57 -5.31 -4.43
C ASP A 239 -18.89 -3.95 -4.58
N PHE A 240 -17.64 -3.80 -4.12
CA PHE A 240 -16.87 -2.57 -4.26
C PHE A 240 -16.55 -2.24 -5.72
N LEU A 241 -16.12 -3.23 -6.51
CA LEU A 241 -15.81 -3.05 -7.93
C LEU A 241 -17.02 -2.44 -8.66
N MET A 242 -18.22 -2.94 -8.38
CA MET A 242 -19.45 -2.54 -9.04
C MET A 242 -20.07 -1.26 -8.47
N SER A 243 -20.04 -1.07 -7.15
CA SER A 243 -20.68 0.09 -6.51
C SER A 243 -19.78 1.33 -6.45
N VAL A 244 -18.45 1.15 -6.40
CA VAL A 244 -17.50 2.26 -6.21
C VAL A 244 -16.65 2.47 -7.46
N LYS A 245 -15.92 1.45 -7.92
CA LYS A 245 -14.98 1.62 -9.05
C LYS A 245 -15.70 1.87 -10.37
N HIS A 246 -16.74 1.11 -10.69
CA HIS A 246 -17.53 1.32 -11.91
C HIS A 246 -18.13 2.72 -11.94
N GLU A 247 -18.74 3.18 -10.85
CA GLU A 247 -19.29 4.55 -10.78
C GLU A 247 -18.22 5.62 -10.93
N ARG A 248 -17.06 5.45 -10.27
CA ARG A 248 -15.92 6.37 -10.38
C ARG A 248 -15.42 6.44 -11.82
N GLN A 249 -15.25 5.30 -12.48
CA GLN A 249 -14.84 5.22 -13.88
C GLN A 249 -15.89 5.81 -14.83
N GLN A 250 -17.17 5.63 -14.53
CA GLN A 250 -18.25 6.25 -15.30
C GLN A 250 -18.21 7.77 -15.24
N ARG A 251 -17.93 8.36 -14.08
CA ARG A 251 -17.74 9.81 -13.94
C ARG A 251 -16.52 10.30 -14.72
N LEU A 252 -15.41 9.58 -14.64
CA LEU A 252 -14.15 9.94 -15.32
C LEU A 252 -14.25 9.88 -16.84
N TYR A 253 -14.79 8.77 -17.38
CA TYR A 253 -14.90 8.54 -18.82
C TYR A 253 -16.24 8.98 -19.42
N LYS A 254 -17.15 9.52 -18.59
CA LYS A 254 -18.49 10.00 -18.98
C LYS A 254 -19.34 8.94 -19.70
N ARG A 255 -19.14 7.66 -19.39
CA ARG A 255 -19.97 6.54 -19.87
C ARG A 255 -19.91 5.35 -18.92
N PRO A 256 -20.97 4.54 -18.79
CA PRO A 256 -20.90 3.30 -18.04
C PRO A 256 -20.01 2.26 -18.76
N TRP A 257 -19.56 1.26 -18.01
CA TRP A 257 -19.06 0.02 -18.58
C TRP A 257 -20.17 -0.75 -19.29
N THR A 258 -19.80 -1.36 -20.42
CA THR A 258 -20.62 -2.37 -21.10
C THR A 258 -20.66 -3.67 -20.29
N GLU A 259 -21.62 -4.56 -20.58
CA GLU A 259 -21.68 -5.87 -19.90
C GLU A 259 -20.40 -6.69 -20.09
N LYS A 260 -19.77 -6.62 -21.27
CA LYS A 260 -18.48 -7.28 -21.52
C LYS A 260 -17.35 -6.69 -20.67
N GLU A 261 -17.34 -5.38 -20.45
CA GLU A 261 -16.36 -4.74 -19.58
C GLU A 261 -16.58 -5.12 -18.12
N LYS A 262 -17.84 -5.18 -17.66
CA LYS A 262 -18.15 -5.66 -16.30
C LYS A 262 -17.71 -7.10 -16.10
N GLU A 263 -18.05 -7.99 -17.03
CA GLU A 263 -17.61 -9.39 -17.01
C GLU A 263 -16.08 -9.48 -17.02
N TYR A 264 -15.40 -8.70 -17.87
CA TYR A 264 -13.95 -8.64 -17.88
C TYR A 264 -13.39 -8.23 -16.52
N TYR A 265 -13.79 -7.07 -15.98
CA TYR A 265 -13.23 -6.53 -14.73
C TYR A 265 -13.51 -7.40 -13.49
N GLN A 266 -14.62 -8.14 -13.47
CA GLN A 266 -14.91 -9.07 -12.37
C GLN A 266 -13.98 -10.30 -12.38
N ASN A 267 -13.50 -10.70 -13.57
CA ASN A 267 -12.71 -11.92 -13.75
C ASN A 267 -11.21 -11.67 -13.92
N ILE A 268 -10.76 -10.43 -14.15
CA ILE A 268 -9.33 -10.15 -14.31
C ILE A 268 -8.55 -10.35 -13.00
N TYR A 269 -7.27 -10.67 -13.17
CA TYR A 269 -6.31 -10.79 -12.08
C TYR A 269 -6.66 -11.90 -11.08
N ASN A 270 -7.35 -12.95 -11.54
CA ASN A 270 -7.74 -14.12 -10.73
C ASN A 270 -6.98 -15.39 -11.15
N ASP A 271 -5.75 -15.26 -11.66
CA ASP A 271 -5.04 -16.31 -12.36
C ASP A 271 -4.27 -17.24 -11.41
N VAL A 272 -3.63 -16.66 -10.39
CA VAL A 272 -2.69 -17.37 -9.48
C VAL A 272 -3.08 -17.12 -8.03
N LEU A 273 -3.15 -18.20 -7.23
CA LEU A 273 -3.26 -18.10 -5.78
C LEU A 273 -1.93 -17.59 -5.19
N ASP A 274 -1.98 -16.52 -4.41
CA ASP A 274 -0.86 -15.91 -3.71
C ASP A 274 -1.21 -15.78 -2.23
N ASP A 275 -0.57 -16.61 -1.41
CA ASP A 275 -0.77 -16.67 0.04
C ASP A 275 0.30 -15.89 0.82
N THR A 276 1.14 -15.09 0.14
CA THR A 276 2.25 -14.35 0.76
C THR A 276 1.81 -13.44 1.90
N MET A 277 0.63 -12.84 1.80
CA MET A 277 0.08 -11.95 2.82
C MET A 277 -0.44 -12.68 4.06
N LEU A 278 -0.74 -13.98 3.98
CA LEU A 278 -1.28 -14.75 5.10
C LEU A 278 -0.29 -14.89 6.26
N PHE A 279 1.00 -14.63 6.04
CA PHE A 279 1.98 -14.51 7.11
C PHE A 279 1.61 -13.43 8.14
N TYR A 280 1.01 -12.33 7.70
CA TYR A 280 0.66 -11.18 8.55
C TYR A 280 -0.73 -11.30 9.19
N GLU A 281 -1.58 -12.22 8.71
CA GLU A 281 -2.99 -12.34 9.08
C GLU A 281 -3.22 -12.44 10.60
N PRO A 282 -2.53 -13.31 11.37
CA PRO A 282 -2.80 -13.44 12.80
C PRO A 282 -2.55 -12.14 13.58
N PHE A 283 -1.49 -11.41 13.24
CA PHE A 283 -1.12 -10.16 13.88
C PHE A 283 -2.06 -9.01 13.47
N LEU A 284 -2.43 -8.97 12.19
CA LEU A 284 -3.30 -7.94 11.66
C LEU A 284 -4.74 -8.12 12.15
N ARG A 285 -5.23 -9.36 12.29
CA ARG A 285 -6.53 -9.64 12.90
C ARG A 285 -6.59 -9.14 14.34
N ASP A 286 -5.54 -9.37 15.12
CA ASP A 286 -5.45 -8.87 16.50
C ASP A 286 -5.56 -7.34 16.54
N ALA A 287 -4.79 -6.63 15.71
CA ALA A 287 -4.80 -5.17 15.64
C ALA A 287 -6.14 -4.58 15.12
N VAL A 288 -6.77 -5.23 14.13
CA VAL A 288 -7.99 -4.72 13.49
C VAL A 288 -9.25 -5.07 14.29
N PHE A 289 -9.34 -6.29 14.81
CA PHE A 289 -10.56 -6.80 15.47
C PHE A 289 -10.46 -6.93 16.99
N GLY A 290 -9.27 -6.78 17.59
CA GLY A 290 -9.07 -6.81 19.04
C GLY A 290 -8.77 -8.20 19.64
N GLY A 291 -8.19 -9.09 18.85
CA GLY A 291 -7.89 -10.48 19.24
C GLY A 291 -9.14 -11.36 19.33
N PRO A 292 -9.00 -12.70 19.41
CA PRO A 292 -10.12 -13.60 19.68
C PRO A 292 -10.73 -13.43 21.07
#